data_AF-F0YEL2-F1
#
_entry.id   AF-F0YEL2-F1
#
_cell.length_a   1.000
_cell.length_b   1.000
_cell.length_c   1.000
_cell.angle_alpha   90.00
_cell.angle_beta   90.00
_cell.angle_gamma   90.00
#
_symmetry.space_group_name_H-M   'P 1'
#
loop_
_entity.id
_entity.type
_entity.pdbx_description
1 polymer ?
#
loop_
_entity_poly.entity_id
_entity_poly.type
_entity_poly.pdbx_seq_one_letter_code
_entity_poly.pdbx_strand_id
1 'polypeptide(L)'
;MKTSLLYVKSLYWTMSTMTTVGYGDLTPVSTKEHWYAIFVMLFGSILFGYIFGLMASLVASMDVTMAAFRMKVDSVQRFLHYRNVPRELCERVHRYHDNTWAQTRGFDEHAIMCDLPSSIHLDLALHLYGDMQGRKRNAEPAFVRAIVLRLLPTVFPENEKVVLKGEVGREMFFIQRGHCEVVNDETGEMLVELQDGQYFGEVSILCEARRTATVRSVTEVDLLVLNKQDLDLVCRDFPRVAACVEIKQWVIPTKLQNSLARSHRSRFG
;
A
#
# COMPACT_ATOMS: atom_id res chain seq x y z
N MET A 1 33.87 -22.54 48.63
CA MET A 1 34.22 -21.14 48.27
C MET A 1 35.47 -21.01 47.40
N LYS A 2 36.58 -21.73 47.64
CA LYS A 2 37.81 -21.58 46.82
C LYS A 2 37.68 -22.10 45.39
N THR A 3 36.95 -23.20 45.18
CA THR A 3 36.73 -23.81 43.85
C THR A 3 35.83 -22.96 42.94
N SER A 4 34.76 -22.38 43.48
CA SER A 4 33.86 -21.49 42.71
C SER A 4 34.60 -20.25 42.18
N LEU A 5 35.54 -19.69 42.95
CA LEU A 5 36.34 -18.54 42.52
C LEU A 5 37.28 -18.89 41.36
N LEU A 6 37.84 -20.11 41.35
CA LEU A 6 38.70 -20.58 40.26
C LEU A 6 37.91 -20.73 38.95
N TYR A 7 36.70 -21.29 38.99
CA TYR A 7 35.83 -21.37 37.80
C TYR A 7 35.45 -20.00 37.25
N VAL A 8 35.12 -19.03 38.12
CA VAL A 8 34.81 -17.67 37.70
C VAL A 8 36.01 -17.01 37.01
N LYS A 9 37.23 -17.20 37.54
CA LYS A 9 38.47 -16.69 36.91
C LYS A 9 38.73 -17.35 35.55
N SER A 10 38.53 -18.66 35.43
CA SER A 10 38.68 -19.38 34.16
C SER A 10 37.66 -18.92 33.12
N LEU A 11 36.41 -18.73 33.51
CA LEU A 11 35.36 -18.19 32.64
C LEU A 11 35.69 -16.75 32.20
N TYR A 12 36.17 -15.93 33.14
CA TYR A 12 36.58 -14.54 32.86
C TYR A 12 37.74 -14.48 31.84
N TRP A 13 38.78 -15.30 32.01
CA TRP A 13 39.88 -15.38 31.05
C TRP A 13 39.40 -15.89 29.68
N THR A 14 38.54 -16.91 29.67
CA THR A 14 38.01 -17.47 28.43
C THR A 14 37.15 -16.46 27.68
N MET A 15 36.25 -15.78 28.38
CA MET A 15 35.37 -14.76 27.80
C MET A 15 36.16 -13.56 27.28
N SER A 16 37.10 -13.01 28.08
CA SER A 16 37.92 -11.86 27.67
C SER A 16 38.83 -12.16 26.47
N THR A 17 39.28 -13.42 26.34
CA THR A 17 40.06 -13.89 25.18
C THR A 17 39.18 -14.11 23.95
N MET A 18 38.00 -14.72 24.11
CA MET A 18 37.07 -14.99 23.00
C MET A 18 36.39 -13.72 22.45
N THR A 19 36.14 -12.72 23.29
CA THR A 19 35.60 -11.41 22.86
C THR A 19 36.67 -10.43 22.42
N THR A 20 37.92 -10.86 22.29
CA THR A 20 39.07 -10.05 21.85
C THR A 20 39.41 -8.85 22.76
N VAL A 21 38.88 -8.79 23.99
CA VAL A 21 39.13 -7.69 24.94
C VAL A 21 40.54 -7.76 25.52
N GLY A 22 40.95 -8.95 25.99
CA GLY A 22 42.31 -9.23 26.42
C GLY A 22 42.90 -8.26 27.46
N TYR A 23 42.27 -8.14 28.64
CA TYR A 23 42.74 -7.23 29.71
C TYR A 23 44.20 -7.45 30.15
N GLY A 24 44.75 -8.65 29.95
CA GLY A 24 46.16 -8.97 30.23
C GLY A 24 46.48 -9.16 31.71
N ASP A 25 45.47 -9.24 32.57
CA ASP A 25 45.58 -9.50 34.00
C ASP A 25 45.82 -10.98 34.33
N LEU A 26 45.36 -11.88 33.46
CA LEU A 26 45.64 -13.32 33.50
C LEU A 26 46.38 -13.72 32.23
N THR A 27 47.68 -13.99 32.36
CA THR A 27 48.57 -14.36 31.26
C THR A 27 49.14 -15.76 31.47
N PRO A 28 49.37 -16.53 30.39
CA PRO A 28 50.04 -17.81 30.48
C PRO A 28 51.49 -17.60 30.94
N VAL A 29 51.98 -18.46 31.85
CA VAL A 29 53.36 -18.41 32.35
C VAL A 29 54.18 -19.60 31.84
N SER A 30 53.55 -20.75 31.65
CA SER A 30 54.20 -21.97 31.15
C SER A 30 54.13 -22.08 29.63
N THR A 31 55.13 -22.69 28.99
CA THR A 31 55.13 -22.96 27.55
C THR A 31 53.88 -23.74 27.10
N LYS A 32 53.37 -24.65 27.93
CA LYS A 32 52.13 -25.40 27.64
C LYS A 32 50.88 -24.51 27.67
N GLU A 33 50.84 -23.57 28.61
CA GLU A 33 49.73 -22.60 28.74
C GLU A 33 49.72 -21.62 27.56
N HIS A 34 50.88 -21.23 27.04
CA HIS A 34 50.99 -20.39 25.84
C HIS A 34 50.40 -21.07 24.61
N TRP A 35 50.71 -22.36 24.37
CA TRP A 35 50.12 -23.12 23.26
C TRP A 35 48.60 -23.25 23.39
N TYR A 36 48.09 -23.47 24.61
CA TYR A 36 46.66 -23.50 24.88
C TYR A 36 46.00 -22.14 24.63
N ALA A 37 46.62 -21.05 25.09
CA ALA A 37 46.14 -19.69 24.86
C ALA A 37 46.08 -19.35 23.37
N ILE A 38 47.12 -19.71 22.58
CA ILE A 38 47.15 -19.51 21.13
C ILE A 38 45.99 -20.24 20.44
N PHE A 39 45.76 -21.50 20.81
CA PHE A 39 44.65 -22.28 20.27
C PHE A 39 43.28 -21.65 20.59
N VAL A 40 43.07 -21.24 21.84
CA VAL A 40 41.83 -20.58 22.29
C VAL A 40 41.64 -19.22 21.61
N MET A 41 42.71 -18.44 21.42
CA MET A 41 42.66 -17.17 20.68
C MET A 41 42.27 -17.37 19.21
N LEU A 42 42.88 -18.34 18.53
CA LEU A 42 42.54 -18.65 17.13
C LEU A 42 41.08 -19.10 16.99
N PHE A 43 40.66 -20.06 17.81
CA PHE A 43 39.28 -20.54 17.78
C PHE A 43 38.27 -19.44 18.16
N GLY A 44 38.58 -18.67 19.20
CA GLY A 44 37.76 -17.54 19.64
C GLY A 44 37.61 -16.47 18.56
N SER A 45 38.69 -16.14 17.84
CA SER A 45 38.65 -15.16 16.75
C SER A 45 37.75 -15.60 15.59
N ILE A 46 37.79 -16.88 15.20
CA ILE A 46 36.91 -17.45 14.16
C ILE A 46 35.46 -17.39 14.61
N LEU A 47 35.17 -17.81 15.84
CA LEU A 47 33.81 -17.80 16.38
C LEU A 47 33.25 -16.37 16.49
N PHE A 48 34.05 -15.42 16.99
CA PHE A 48 33.64 -14.02 17.10
C PHE A 48 33.36 -13.40 15.73
N GLY A 49 34.23 -13.65 14.74
CA GLY A 49 34.01 -13.21 13.35
C GLY A 49 32.74 -13.80 12.74
N TYR A 50 32.46 -15.08 12.99
CA TYR A 50 31.22 -15.73 12.54
C TYR A 50 29.96 -15.10 13.17
N ILE A 51 29.96 -14.88 14.49
CA ILE A 51 28.83 -14.23 15.19
C ILE A 51 28.62 -12.81 14.66
N PHE A 52 29.68 -12.05 14.46
CA PHE A 52 29.59 -10.70 13.90
C PHE A 52 29.06 -10.71 12.46
N GLY A 53 29.50 -11.67 11.63
CA GLY A 53 29.00 -11.85 10.27
C GLY A 53 27.51 -12.23 10.23
N LEU A 54 27.07 -13.13 11.10
CA LEU A 54 25.65 -13.46 11.26
C LEU A 54 24.83 -12.22 11.65
N MET A 55 25.30 -11.46 12.64
CA MET A 55 24.63 -10.23 13.09
C MET A 55 24.52 -9.20 11.97
N ALA A 56 25.61 -8.96 11.23
CA ALA A 56 25.61 -8.05 10.08
C ALA A 56 24.63 -8.52 8.99
N SER A 57 24.59 -9.83 8.69
CA SER A 57 23.67 -10.39 7.69
C SER A 57 22.20 -10.28 8.11
N LEU A 58 21.89 -10.46 9.40
CA LEU A 58 20.54 -10.31 9.94
C LEU A 58 20.07 -8.86 9.80
N VAL A 59 20.90 -7.90 10.18
CA VAL A 59 20.60 -6.47 10.02
C VAL A 59 20.37 -6.13 8.55
N ALA A 60 21.25 -6.58 7.64
CA ALA A 60 21.10 -6.36 6.21
C ALA A 60 19.79 -6.97 5.64
N SER A 61 19.38 -8.14 6.14
CA SER A 61 18.15 -8.81 5.70
C SER A 61 16.87 -8.11 6.14
N MET A 62 16.88 -7.42 7.29
CA MET A 62 15.74 -6.62 7.76
C MET A 62 15.50 -5.38 6.90
N ASP A 63 16.57 -4.83 6.31
CA ASP A 63 16.50 -3.63 5.49
C ASP A 63 16.10 -3.89 4.03
N VAL A 64 15.93 -5.13 3.57
CA VAL A 64 15.76 -5.42 2.13
C VAL A 64 14.51 -4.75 1.53
N THR A 65 13.35 -4.84 2.17
CA THR A 65 12.11 -4.21 1.67
C THR A 65 12.20 -2.68 1.70
N MET A 66 12.78 -2.12 2.77
CA MET A 66 12.98 -0.68 2.90
C MET A 66 14.02 -0.16 1.91
N ALA A 67 15.09 -0.90 1.68
CA ALA A 67 16.12 -0.58 0.71
C ALA A 67 15.56 -0.62 -0.72
N ALA A 68 14.78 -1.64 -1.07
CA ALA A 68 14.12 -1.74 -2.37
C ALA A 68 13.18 -0.55 -2.63
N PHE A 69 12.35 -0.19 -1.64
CA PHE A 69 11.48 0.98 -1.75
C PHE A 69 12.28 2.28 -1.87
N ARG A 70 13.31 2.46 -1.04
CA ARG A 70 14.21 3.64 -1.11
C ARG A 70 14.88 3.77 -2.48
N MET A 71 15.35 2.67 -3.07
CA MET A 71 15.93 2.68 -4.42
C MET A 71 14.90 3.08 -5.49
N LYS A 72 13.64 2.64 -5.36
CA LYS A 72 12.55 3.05 -6.26
C LYS A 72 12.29 4.56 -6.15
N VAL A 73 12.17 5.10 -4.93
CA VAL A 73 11.94 6.53 -4.69
C VAL A 73 13.10 7.38 -5.19
N ASP A 74 14.34 6.97 -4.95
CA ASP A 74 15.54 7.67 -5.45
C ASP A 74 15.58 7.69 -6.99
N SER A 75 15.17 6.60 -7.65
CA SER A 75 15.04 6.57 -9.11
C SER A 75 14.00 7.58 -9.63
N VAL A 76 12.86 7.71 -8.95
CA VAL A 76 11.84 8.72 -9.26
C VAL A 76 12.39 10.13 -9.06
N GLN A 77 13.07 10.39 -7.94
CA GLN A 77 13.70 11.69 -7.65
C GLN A 77 14.70 12.10 -8.73
N ARG A 78 15.57 11.18 -9.14
CA ARG A 78 16.54 11.43 -10.22
C ARG A 78 15.85 11.75 -11.53
N PHE A 79 14.76 11.04 -11.85
CA PHE A 79 13.95 11.34 -13.04
C PHE A 79 13.31 12.73 -12.99
N LEU A 80 12.72 13.11 -11.85
CA LEU A 80 12.11 14.43 -11.67
C LEU A 80 13.14 15.56 -11.81
N HIS A 81 14.33 15.37 -11.23
CA HIS A 81 15.43 16.32 -11.35
C HIS A 81 15.94 16.43 -12.79
N TYR A 82 16.18 15.29 -13.45
CA TYR A 82 16.63 15.24 -14.85
C TYR A 82 15.65 15.96 -15.81
N ARG A 83 14.35 15.88 -15.53
CA ARG A 83 13.31 16.54 -16.32
C ARG A 83 13.01 17.99 -15.90
N ASN A 84 13.74 18.54 -14.92
CA ASN A 84 13.50 19.87 -14.36
C ASN A 84 12.04 20.10 -13.95
N VAL A 85 11.45 19.11 -13.29
CA VAL A 85 10.06 19.19 -12.84
C VAL A 85 9.90 20.30 -11.77
N PRO A 86 8.84 21.12 -11.83
CA PRO A 86 8.60 22.16 -10.82
C PRO A 86 8.53 21.61 -9.40
N ARG A 87 9.05 22.38 -8.44
CA ARG A 87 9.14 21.99 -7.03
C ARG A 87 7.81 21.53 -6.43
N GLU A 88 6.71 22.18 -6.80
CA GLU A 88 5.37 21.83 -6.34
C GLU A 88 4.97 20.40 -6.74
N LEU A 89 5.24 19.99 -7.97
CA LEU A 89 4.95 18.63 -8.42
C LEU A 89 5.92 17.62 -7.80
N CYS A 90 7.19 17.99 -7.60
CA CYS A 90 8.15 17.16 -6.88
C CYS A 90 7.69 16.89 -5.44
N GLU A 91 7.25 17.92 -4.71
CA GLU A 91 6.74 17.77 -3.33
C GLU A 91 5.48 16.90 -3.28
N ARG A 92 4.59 17.00 -4.28
CA ARG A 92 3.42 16.11 -4.40
C ARG A 92 3.82 14.65 -4.61
N VAL A 93 4.79 14.37 -5.48
CA VAL A 93 5.28 13.00 -5.73
C VAL A 93 5.98 12.41 -4.49
N HIS A 94 6.76 13.21 -3.75
CA HIS A 94 7.34 12.77 -2.48
C HIS A 94 6.28 12.39 -1.46
N ARG A 95 5.30 13.27 -1.24
CA ARG A 95 4.21 13.03 -0.28
C ARG A 95 3.45 11.75 -0.60
N TYR A 96 3.18 11.50 -1.88
CA TYR A 96 2.57 10.25 -2.32
C TYR A 96 3.39 9.03 -1.90
N HIS A 97 4.71 9.03 -2.13
CA HIS A 97 5.57 7.90 -1.76
C HIS A 97 5.76 7.75 -0.25
N ASP A 98 5.94 8.83 0.50
CA ASP A 98 6.08 8.80 1.96
C ASP A 98 4.84 8.19 2.63
N ASN A 99 3.65 8.62 2.19
CA ASN A 99 2.39 8.10 2.70
C ASN A 99 2.17 6.63 2.29
N THR A 100 2.43 6.30 1.02
CA THR A 100 2.32 4.92 0.52
C THR A 100 3.20 3.98 1.35
N TRP A 101 4.42 4.39 1.71
CA TRP A 101 5.31 3.60 2.57
C TRP A 101 4.76 3.40 3.98
N ALA A 102 4.24 4.46 4.59
CA ALA A 102 3.70 4.41 5.95
C ALA A 102 2.53 3.42 6.09
N GLN A 103 1.71 3.29 5.05
CA GLN A 103 0.54 2.41 5.06
C GLN A 103 0.83 1.00 4.55
N THR A 104 1.43 0.88 3.35
CA THR A 104 1.64 -0.42 2.69
C THR A 104 2.88 -1.15 3.19
N ARG A 105 3.77 -0.48 3.94
CA ARG A 105 5.08 -1.00 4.37
C ARG A 105 5.94 -1.55 3.20
N GLY A 106 5.69 -1.07 1.98
CA GLY A 106 6.40 -1.51 0.78
C GLY A 106 5.85 -2.77 0.12
N PHE A 107 4.68 -3.27 0.55
CA PHE A 107 3.99 -4.33 -0.15
C PHE A 107 3.28 -3.77 -1.39
N ASP A 108 3.61 -4.33 -2.55
CA ASP A 108 2.86 -4.09 -3.78
C ASP A 108 1.70 -5.08 -3.82
N GLU A 109 0.52 -4.63 -3.36
CA GLU A 109 -0.68 -5.46 -3.27
C GLU A 109 -1.05 -6.08 -4.62
N HIS A 110 -0.90 -5.31 -5.72
CA HIS A 110 -1.18 -5.82 -7.05
C HIS A 110 -0.21 -6.93 -7.46
N ALA A 111 1.09 -6.77 -7.20
CA ALA A 111 2.08 -7.80 -7.49
C ALA A 111 1.81 -9.10 -6.68
N ILE A 112 1.50 -8.95 -5.39
CA ILE A 112 1.15 -10.09 -4.52
C ILE A 112 -0.08 -10.82 -5.05
N MET A 113 -1.11 -10.08 -5.46
CA MET A 113 -2.35 -10.67 -5.99
C MET A 113 -2.12 -11.38 -7.34
N CYS A 114 -1.20 -10.90 -8.16
CA CYS A 114 -0.84 -11.51 -9.44
C CYS A 114 -0.03 -12.81 -9.28
N ASP A 115 0.75 -12.95 -8.20
CA ASP A 115 1.52 -14.17 -7.92
C ASP A 115 0.65 -15.32 -7.39
N LEU A 116 -0.59 -15.02 -6.96
CA LEU A 116 -1.50 -16.02 -6.40
C LEU A 116 -2.23 -16.83 -7.50
N PRO A 117 -2.35 -18.17 -7.33
CA PRO A 117 -3.25 -18.98 -8.15
C PRO A 117 -4.69 -18.46 -8.10
N SER A 118 -5.43 -18.61 -9.20
CA SER A 118 -6.76 -18.00 -9.38
C SER A 118 -7.78 -18.32 -8.29
N SER A 119 -7.73 -19.51 -7.69
CA SER A 119 -8.62 -19.87 -6.58
C SER A 119 -8.30 -19.13 -5.28
N ILE A 120 -7.01 -18.99 -4.94
CA ILE A 120 -6.56 -18.30 -3.72
C ILE A 120 -6.71 -16.79 -3.88
N HIS A 121 -6.39 -16.27 -5.07
CA HIS A 121 -6.63 -14.87 -5.40
C HIS A 121 -8.11 -14.52 -5.21
N LEU A 122 -9.02 -15.36 -5.71
CA LEU A 122 -10.46 -15.12 -5.55
C LEU A 122 -10.89 -15.09 -4.08
N ASP A 123 -10.47 -16.07 -3.28
CA ASP A 123 -10.82 -16.12 -1.85
C ASP A 123 -10.27 -14.92 -1.08
N LEU A 124 -9.02 -14.52 -1.38
CA LEU A 124 -8.39 -13.35 -0.78
C LEU A 124 -9.05 -12.04 -1.22
N ALA A 125 -9.33 -11.87 -2.51
CA ALA A 125 -10.01 -10.69 -3.03
C ALA A 125 -11.42 -10.54 -2.46
N LEU A 126 -12.15 -11.65 -2.30
CA LEU A 126 -13.44 -11.65 -1.61
C LEU A 126 -13.31 -11.31 -0.12
N HIS A 127 -12.23 -11.70 0.54
CA HIS A 127 -12.00 -11.34 1.93
C HIS A 127 -11.64 -9.85 2.08
N LEU A 128 -10.78 -9.32 1.22
CA LEU A 128 -10.31 -7.93 1.27
C LEU A 128 -11.37 -6.94 0.81
N TYR A 129 -12.12 -7.28 -0.26
CA TYR A 129 -13.05 -6.35 -0.92
C TYR A 129 -14.53 -6.76 -0.76
N GLY A 130 -14.82 -7.87 -0.05
CA GLY A 130 -16.18 -8.39 0.08
C GLY A 130 -17.11 -7.56 0.98
N ASP A 131 -16.58 -6.82 1.95
CA ASP A 131 -17.38 -6.01 2.88
C ASP A 131 -17.93 -4.71 2.23
N MET A 132 -17.53 -4.44 0.99
CA MET A 132 -18.16 -3.45 0.11
C MET A 132 -19.67 -3.71 -0.10
N GLN A 133 -20.14 -4.91 0.27
CA GLN A 133 -21.54 -5.35 0.22
C GLN A 133 -22.45 -4.77 1.30
N GLY A 134 -21.95 -3.89 2.17
CA GLY A 134 -22.68 -3.33 3.32
C GLY A 134 -24.04 -2.67 3.06
N ARG A 135 -24.61 -2.66 1.84
CA ARG A 135 -25.95 -2.09 1.61
C ARG A 135 -26.89 -2.61 0.51
N LYS A 136 -26.60 -3.61 -0.34
CA LYS A 136 -27.61 -4.16 -1.29
C LYS A 136 -27.46 -5.67 -1.54
N ARG A 137 -28.51 -6.44 -1.21
CA ARG A 137 -28.53 -7.89 -0.99
C ARG A 137 -28.81 -8.80 -2.20
N ASN A 138 -28.88 -8.29 -3.44
CA ASN A 138 -29.47 -9.06 -4.55
C ASN A 138 -28.55 -9.39 -5.75
N ALA A 139 -27.25 -9.07 -5.69
CA ALA A 139 -26.35 -9.43 -6.79
C ALA A 139 -26.03 -10.94 -6.78
N GLU A 140 -26.03 -11.56 -7.96
CA GLU A 140 -25.63 -12.96 -8.12
C GLU A 140 -24.18 -13.17 -7.64
N PRO A 141 -23.88 -14.16 -6.78
CA PRO A 141 -22.53 -14.37 -6.26
C PRO A 141 -21.46 -14.54 -7.34
N ALA A 142 -21.81 -15.13 -8.49
CA ALA A 142 -20.90 -15.28 -9.62
C ALA A 142 -20.53 -13.94 -10.27
N PHE A 143 -21.49 -13.02 -10.37
CA PHE A 143 -21.26 -11.66 -10.88
C PHE A 143 -20.33 -10.87 -9.94
N VAL A 144 -20.57 -10.92 -8.64
CA VAL A 144 -19.72 -10.23 -7.65
C VAL A 144 -18.28 -10.72 -7.72
N ARG A 145 -18.06 -12.04 -7.79
CA ARG A 145 -16.72 -12.62 -7.96
C ARG A 145 -16.03 -12.13 -9.23
N ALA A 146 -16.75 -12.05 -10.34
CA ALA A 146 -16.20 -11.58 -11.60
C ALA A 146 -15.79 -10.09 -11.58
N ILE A 147 -16.52 -9.25 -10.82
CA ILE A 147 -16.18 -7.85 -10.60
C ILE A 147 -14.98 -7.72 -9.65
N VAL A 148 -15.02 -8.41 -8.51
CA VAL A 148 -13.98 -8.33 -7.46
C VAL A 148 -12.60 -8.69 -7.99
N LEU A 149 -12.50 -9.68 -8.88
CA LEU A 149 -11.25 -10.07 -9.56
C LEU A 149 -10.68 -9.02 -10.53
N ARG A 150 -11.44 -7.97 -10.85
CA ARG A 150 -11.07 -6.90 -11.78
C ARG A 150 -10.95 -5.54 -11.09
N LEU A 151 -11.09 -5.51 -9.77
CA LEU A 151 -10.88 -4.31 -8.98
C LEU A 151 -9.38 -4.08 -8.79
N LEU A 152 -8.94 -2.86 -9.05
CA LEU A 152 -7.56 -2.44 -8.87
C LEU A 152 -7.47 -1.49 -7.66
N PRO A 153 -6.75 -1.85 -6.58
CA PRO A 153 -6.54 -0.96 -5.46
C PRO A 153 -5.68 0.24 -5.90
N THR A 154 -6.05 1.43 -5.46
CA THR A 154 -5.32 2.68 -5.74
C THR A 154 -5.49 3.64 -4.56
N VAL A 155 -4.39 4.25 -4.15
CA VAL A 155 -4.38 5.23 -3.04
C VAL A 155 -4.20 6.62 -3.60
N PHE A 156 -4.96 7.59 -3.10
CA PHE A 156 -4.75 9.01 -3.38
C PHE A 156 -4.43 9.77 -2.08
N PRO A 157 -3.40 10.64 -2.09
CA PRO A 157 -3.07 11.46 -0.94
C PRO A 157 -4.14 12.55 -0.74
N GLU A 158 -4.10 13.23 0.40
CA GLU A 158 -4.98 14.36 0.71
C GLU A 158 -4.87 15.49 -0.32
N ASN A 159 -6.01 16.15 -0.61
CA ASN A 159 -6.15 17.33 -1.48
C ASN A 159 -5.78 17.07 -2.94
N GLU A 160 -5.88 15.83 -3.39
CA GLU A 160 -5.59 15.42 -4.76
C GLU A 160 -6.88 15.31 -5.58
N LYS A 161 -6.86 15.78 -6.83
CA LYS A 161 -8.03 15.68 -7.71
C LYS A 161 -8.04 14.32 -8.38
N VAL A 162 -8.90 13.43 -7.91
CA VAL A 162 -9.05 12.06 -8.44
C VAL A 162 -9.65 12.07 -9.84
N VAL A 163 -10.61 12.97 -10.08
CA VAL A 163 -11.32 13.10 -11.35
C VAL A 163 -11.51 14.56 -11.66
N LEU A 164 -11.33 14.97 -12.93
CA LEU A 164 -11.58 16.34 -13.38
C LEU A 164 -12.84 16.43 -14.26
N LYS A 165 -13.66 17.47 -14.04
CA LYS A 165 -14.83 17.77 -14.89
C LYS A 165 -14.40 17.92 -16.35
N GLY A 166 -15.20 17.36 -17.26
CA GLY A 166 -14.97 17.45 -18.70
C GLY A 166 -13.99 16.42 -19.27
N GLU A 167 -13.27 15.66 -18.43
CA GLU A 167 -12.44 14.56 -18.91
C GLU A 167 -13.28 13.37 -19.41
N VAL A 168 -12.66 12.52 -20.22
CA VAL A 168 -13.27 11.26 -20.67
C VAL A 168 -12.98 10.21 -19.60
N GLY A 169 -13.96 9.94 -18.75
CA GLY A 169 -13.86 8.88 -17.73
C GLY A 169 -14.04 7.49 -18.32
N ARG A 170 -13.09 6.58 -18.08
CA ARG A 170 -13.19 5.18 -18.50
C ARG A 170 -13.21 4.21 -17.31
N GLU A 171 -13.33 4.74 -16.11
CA GLU A 171 -13.22 4.01 -14.87
C GLU A 171 -14.14 4.62 -13.81
N MET A 172 -14.64 3.76 -12.92
CA MET A 172 -15.38 4.15 -11.72
C MET A 172 -14.57 3.76 -10.50
N PHE A 173 -14.85 4.46 -9.40
CA PHE A 173 -14.10 4.34 -8.16
C PHE A 173 -15.05 3.99 -7.04
N PHE A 174 -14.65 3.04 -6.21
CA PHE A 174 -15.32 2.74 -4.96
C PHE A 174 -14.41 3.13 -3.80
N ILE A 175 -14.97 3.82 -2.79
CA ILE A 175 -14.22 4.30 -1.63
C ILE A 175 -14.22 3.19 -0.58
N GLN A 176 -13.04 2.62 -0.34
CA GLN A 176 -12.85 1.62 0.72
C GLN A 176 -12.61 2.30 2.07
N ARG A 177 -11.83 3.38 2.08
CA ARG A 177 -11.51 4.17 3.28
C ARG A 177 -11.20 5.61 2.92
N GLY A 178 -11.70 6.55 3.73
CA GLY A 178 -11.43 7.97 3.63
C GLY A 178 -12.56 8.77 2.98
N HIS A 179 -12.33 10.07 2.79
CA HIS A 179 -13.35 11.00 2.34
C HIS A 179 -12.94 11.72 1.06
N CYS A 180 -13.88 11.78 0.11
CA CYS A 180 -13.78 12.59 -1.09
C CYS A 180 -14.87 13.65 -1.09
N GLU A 181 -14.66 14.73 -1.83
CA GLU A 181 -15.69 15.74 -2.07
C GLU A 181 -15.83 15.97 -3.57
N VAL A 182 -17.08 16.16 -3.99
CA VAL A 182 -17.41 16.60 -5.33
C VAL A 182 -17.43 18.11 -5.33
N VAL A 183 -16.54 18.73 -6.09
CA VAL A 183 -16.40 20.19 -6.16
C VAL A 183 -16.91 20.74 -7.48
N ASN A 184 -17.51 21.92 -7.44
CA ASN A 184 -17.81 22.68 -8.63
C ASN A 184 -16.55 23.46 -9.07
N ASP A 185 -16.02 23.16 -10.26
CA ASP A 185 -14.84 23.87 -10.78
C ASP A 185 -15.04 25.38 -10.97
N GLU A 186 -16.29 25.83 -11.15
CA GLU A 186 -16.59 27.25 -11.41
C GLU A 186 -16.64 28.08 -10.11
N THR A 187 -17.15 27.51 -9.02
CA THR A 187 -17.33 28.22 -7.74
C THR A 187 -16.34 27.77 -6.66
N GLY A 188 -15.67 26.64 -6.84
CA GLY A 188 -14.83 26.00 -5.82
C GLY A 188 -15.62 25.42 -4.64
N GLU A 189 -16.95 25.49 -4.70
CA GLU A 189 -17.82 25.03 -3.61
C GLU A 189 -17.96 23.51 -3.61
N MET A 190 -17.98 22.94 -2.41
CA MET A 190 -18.31 21.53 -2.20
C MET A 190 -19.80 21.30 -2.46
N LEU A 191 -20.09 20.40 -3.39
CA LEU A 191 -21.46 20.02 -3.76
C LEU A 191 -21.94 18.84 -2.91
N VAL A 192 -21.08 17.84 -2.73
CA VAL A 192 -21.39 16.58 -2.06
C VAL A 192 -20.13 16.02 -1.41
N GLU A 193 -20.25 15.54 -0.19
CA GLU A 193 -19.22 14.73 0.48
C GLU A 193 -19.49 13.23 0.24
N LEU A 194 -18.42 12.49 -0.05
CA LEU A 194 -18.40 11.05 -0.28
C LEU A 194 -17.53 10.37 0.79
N GLN A 195 -18.04 9.28 1.36
CA GLN A 195 -17.43 8.55 2.47
C GLN A 195 -17.29 7.06 2.16
N ASP A 196 -16.67 6.32 3.08
CA ASP A 196 -16.47 4.87 3.03
C ASP A 196 -17.73 4.11 2.57
N GLY A 197 -17.52 3.18 1.63
CA GLY A 197 -18.58 2.37 1.01
C GLY A 197 -19.40 3.08 -0.08
N GLN A 198 -19.14 4.35 -0.35
CA GLN A 198 -19.70 5.07 -1.50
C GLN A 198 -18.81 4.92 -2.74
N TYR A 199 -19.33 5.32 -3.90
CA TYR A 199 -18.64 5.22 -5.18
C TYR A 199 -18.92 6.47 -6.03
N PHE A 200 -18.11 6.69 -7.06
CA PHE A 200 -18.28 7.78 -8.02
C PHE A 200 -17.70 7.45 -9.40
N GLY A 201 -18.00 8.28 -10.39
CA GLY A 201 -17.50 8.14 -11.76
C GLY A 201 -18.34 7.22 -12.66
N GLU A 202 -19.48 6.78 -12.15
CA GLU A 202 -20.43 5.88 -12.79
C GLU A 202 -21.12 6.50 -14.01
N VAL A 203 -21.42 7.81 -13.96
CA VAL A 203 -22.14 8.51 -15.03
C VAL A 203 -21.37 8.46 -16.35
N SER A 204 -20.04 8.64 -16.31
CA SER A 204 -19.21 8.64 -17.52
C SER A 204 -19.16 7.27 -18.20
N ILE A 205 -19.29 6.19 -17.43
CA ILE A 205 -19.25 4.83 -17.98
C ILE A 205 -20.60 4.45 -18.57
N LEU A 206 -21.68 4.74 -17.84
CA LEU A 206 -23.03 4.27 -18.18
C LEU A 206 -23.76 5.15 -19.19
N CYS A 207 -23.47 6.45 -19.21
CA CYS A 207 -24.09 7.41 -20.12
C CYS A 207 -23.17 7.83 -21.27
N GLU A 208 -21.96 7.25 -21.35
CA GLU A 208 -20.92 7.64 -22.32
C GLU A 208 -20.66 9.15 -22.35
N ALA A 209 -20.80 9.79 -21.19
CA ALA A 209 -20.65 11.21 -21.01
C ALA A 209 -19.25 11.55 -20.48
N ARG A 210 -18.84 12.81 -20.66
CA ARG A 210 -17.66 13.35 -19.96
C ARG A 210 -17.95 13.44 -18.46
N ARG A 211 -16.89 13.47 -17.64
CA ARG A 211 -16.98 13.63 -16.19
C ARG A 211 -17.81 14.89 -15.88
N THR A 212 -18.84 14.73 -15.05
CA THR A 212 -19.84 15.78 -14.78
C THR A 212 -19.38 16.78 -13.72
N ALA A 213 -18.46 16.37 -12.85
CA ALA A 213 -17.90 17.17 -11.78
C ALA A 213 -16.47 16.71 -11.46
N THR A 214 -15.73 17.57 -10.76
CA THR A 214 -14.41 17.26 -10.23
C THR A 214 -14.56 16.60 -8.86
N VAL A 215 -13.78 15.55 -8.60
CA VAL A 215 -13.75 14.88 -7.29
C VAL A 215 -12.36 15.05 -6.70
N ARG A 216 -12.29 15.55 -5.47
CA ARG A 216 -11.06 15.78 -4.72
C ARG A 216 -11.05 14.94 -3.45
N SER A 217 -9.90 14.37 -3.09
CA SER A 217 -9.71 13.70 -1.81
C SER A 217 -9.58 14.75 -0.69
N VAL A 218 -10.36 14.58 0.38
CA VAL A 218 -10.32 15.43 1.59
C VAL A 218 -9.37 14.84 2.62
N THR A 219 -9.27 13.52 2.67
CA THR A 219 -8.26 12.78 3.43
C THR A 219 -7.39 12.00 2.46
N GLU A 220 -6.42 11.25 2.95
CA GLU A 220 -5.93 10.10 2.20
C GLU A 220 -7.08 9.11 1.95
N VAL A 221 -7.20 8.61 0.73
CA VAL A 221 -8.30 7.74 0.31
C VAL A 221 -7.80 6.47 -0.36
N ASP A 222 -8.35 5.34 0.08
CA ASP A 222 -8.15 4.03 -0.51
C ASP A 222 -9.33 3.74 -1.44
N LEU A 223 -9.04 3.61 -2.73
CA LEU A 223 -10.03 3.41 -3.78
C LEU A 223 -9.84 2.05 -4.44
N LEU A 224 -10.96 1.44 -4.84
CA LEU A 224 -11.00 0.32 -5.77
C LEU A 224 -11.47 0.84 -7.13
N VAL A 225 -10.65 0.64 -8.17
CA VAL A 225 -10.93 1.10 -9.52
C VAL A 225 -11.48 -0.04 -10.36
N LEU A 226 -12.58 0.21 -11.07
CA LEU A 226 -13.13 -0.70 -12.07
C LEU A 226 -13.19 -0.01 -13.43
N ASN A 227 -12.52 -0.60 -14.42
CA ASN A 227 -12.52 -0.07 -15.78
C ASN A 227 -13.83 -0.39 -16.50
N LYS A 228 -14.23 0.47 -17.44
CA LYS A 228 -15.39 0.28 -18.31
C LYS A 228 -15.27 -1.02 -19.12
N GLN A 229 -14.10 -1.30 -19.68
CA GLN A 229 -13.89 -2.51 -20.49
C GLN A 229 -14.15 -3.77 -19.68
N ASP A 230 -13.63 -3.80 -18.46
CA ASP A 230 -13.79 -4.89 -17.51
C ASP A 230 -15.25 -5.05 -17.08
N LEU A 231 -15.93 -3.95 -16.77
CA LEU A 231 -17.35 -3.95 -16.47
C LEU A 231 -18.20 -4.44 -17.65
N ASP A 232 -17.91 -3.97 -18.87
CA ASP A 232 -18.62 -4.35 -20.10
C ASP A 232 -18.47 -5.86 -20.39
N LEU A 233 -17.30 -6.43 -20.14
CA LEU A 233 -17.07 -7.87 -20.26
C LEU A 233 -17.93 -8.67 -19.27
N VAL A 234 -17.92 -8.27 -17.99
CA VAL A 234 -18.75 -8.93 -16.98
C VAL A 234 -20.24 -8.78 -17.29
N CYS A 235 -20.68 -7.62 -17.79
CA CYS A 235 -22.07 -7.42 -18.19
C CYS A 235 -22.50 -8.32 -19.36
N ARG A 236 -21.58 -8.64 -20.29
CA ARG A 236 -21.85 -9.57 -21.40
C ARG A 236 -22.02 -11.01 -20.92
N ASP A 237 -21.21 -11.42 -19.95
CA ASP A 237 -21.27 -12.77 -19.37
C ASP A 237 -22.51 -12.96 -18.48
N PHE A 238 -23.01 -11.88 -17.86
CA PHE A 238 -24.18 -11.89 -16.97
C PHE A 238 -25.30 -10.95 -17.49
N PRO A 239 -25.94 -11.25 -18.63
CA PRO A 239 -26.90 -10.36 -19.27
C PRO A 239 -28.17 -10.14 -18.43
N ARG A 240 -28.53 -11.08 -17.56
CA ARG A 240 -29.67 -10.93 -16.62
C ARG A 240 -29.43 -9.83 -15.58
N VAL A 241 -28.21 -9.72 -15.07
CA VAL A 241 -27.81 -8.69 -14.09
C VAL A 241 -27.63 -7.34 -14.79
N ALA A 242 -27.06 -7.34 -16.01
CA ALA A 242 -26.92 -6.13 -16.82
C ALA A 242 -28.26 -5.53 -17.28
N ALA A 243 -29.25 -6.39 -17.60
CA ALA A 243 -30.60 -5.97 -17.96
C ALA A 243 -31.44 -5.54 -16.74
N CYS A 244 -31.16 -6.13 -15.58
CA CYS A 244 -31.74 -5.66 -14.35
C CYS A 244 -31.20 -4.26 -14.05
N VAL A 245 -32.07 -3.37 -13.63
CA VAL A 245 -31.78 -1.98 -13.25
C VAL A 245 -30.85 -1.93 -12.01
N GLU A 246 -30.18 -3.02 -11.63
CA GLU A 246 -29.31 -3.14 -10.46
C GLU A 246 -28.04 -2.31 -10.58
N ILE A 247 -27.46 -2.16 -11.77
CA ILE A 247 -26.35 -1.21 -11.98
C ILE A 247 -26.90 0.23 -11.84
N LYS A 248 -28.01 0.59 -12.49
CA LYS A 248 -28.63 1.92 -12.36
C LYS A 248 -29.13 2.24 -10.93
N GLN A 249 -29.58 1.24 -10.18
CA GLN A 249 -30.00 1.34 -8.77
C GLN A 249 -28.81 1.33 -7.82
N TRP A 250 -27.68 0.72 -8.18
CA TRP A 250 -26.41 0.94 -7.50
C TRP A 250 -26.01 2.41 -7.58
N VAL A 251 -26.20 3.01 -8.76
CA VAL A 251 -25.52 4.19 -9.33
C VAL A 251 -26.09 5.56 -8.97
N ILE A 252 -27.36 5.68 -8.57
CA ILE A 252 -27.95 6.99 -8.29
C ILE A 252 -28.27 7.15 -6.80
N PRO A 253 -27.50 7.94 -6.03
CA PRO A 253 -27.98 8.45 -4.75
C PRO A 253 -29.17 9.37 -5.03
N THR A 254 -30.31 9.10 -4.39
CA THR A 254 -31.55 9.90 -4.49
C THR A 254 -31.31 11.41 -4.22
N LYS A 255 -30.21 11.75 -3.54
CA LYS A 255 -29.79 13.13 -3.27
C LYS A 255 -29.29 13.88 -4.52
N LEU A 256 -28.65 13.20 -5.49
CA LEU A 256 -28.11 13.85 -6.70
C LEU A 256 -29.20 14.20 -7.73
N GLN A 257 -30.23 13.36 -7.84
CA GLN A 257 -31.43 13.67 -8.65
C GLN A 257 -32.12 14.94 -8.16
N ASN A 258 -32.19 15.14 -6.84
CA ASN A 258 -32.80 16.33 -6.26
C ASN A 258 -31.94 17.59 -6.41
N SER A 259 -30.61 17.46 -6.45
CA SER A 259 -29.70 18.59 -6.67
C SER A 259 -29.67 19.03 -8.14
N LEU A 260 -29.59 18.08 -9.08
CA LEU A 260 -29.65 18.36 -10.52
C LEU A 260 -31.03 18.86 -10.98
N ALA A 261 -32.11 18.38 -10.36
CA ALA A 261 -33.45 18.93 -10.60
C ALA A 261 -33.63 20.37 -10.08
N ARG A 262 -32.87 20.77 -9.06
CA ARG A 262 -32.87 22.15 -8.54
C ARG A 262 -32.04 23.10 -9.41
N SER A 263 -30.90 22.67 -9.96
CA SER A 263 -30.10 23.50 -10.88
C SER A 263 -30.75 23.70 -12.25
N HIS A 264 -31.53 22.73 -12.73
CA HIS A 264 -32.31 22.89 -13.96
C HIS A 264 -33.54 23.80 -13.80
N ARG A 265 -34.13 23.88 -12.59
CA ARG A 265 -35.25 24.81 -12.32
C ARG A 265 -34.82 26.27 -12.17
N SER A 266 -33.57 26.56 -11.79
CA SER A 266 -33.09 27.94 -11.66
C SER A 266 -32.57 28.55 -12.98
N ARG A 267 -32.51 27.78 -14.07
CA ARG A 267 -32.17 28.28 -15.42
C ARG A 267 -33.39 28.57 -16.30
N PHE A 268 -34.60 28.28 -15.82
CA PHE A 268 -35.87 28.51 -16.52
C PHE A 268 -36.93 29.21 -15.64
N GLY A 269 -36.48 29.96 -14.64
CA GLY A 269 -37.31 30.84 -13.81
C GLY A 269 -36.81 32.28 -13.88
#